data_AF-A0A914R6U9-F1
#
_entry.id   AF-A0A914R6U9-F1
#
_cell.length_a   1.000
_cell.length_b   1.000
_cell.length_c   1.000
_cell.angle_alpha   90.00
_cell.angle_beta   90.00
_cell.angle_gamma   90.00
#
_symmetry.space_group_name_H-M   'P 1'
#
loop_
_entity.id
_entity.type
_entity.pdbx_description
1 polymer ?
#
loop_
_entity_poly.entity_id
_entity_poly.type
_entity_poly.pdbx_seq_one_letter_code
_entity_poly.pdbx_strand_id
1 'polypeptide(L)'
;MKRFKWAIVVAMLTTLFSVILILVGMSLDYDACQSVASTPPFQFSNLILSLGTFMFGFGGHAVFPTIQHDMKNPGHFTYSAILAFCIVTAMYAPISMLGYVTYGDSLEESIINSIQVSLITSLNVENLSEHRMQKVELQECAPSSLVNER
;
A
#
# COMPACT_ATOMS: atom_id res chain seq x y z
N MET A 1 27.78 -16.69 -7.16
CA MET A 1 27.47 -15.83 -5.98
C MET A 1 27.59 -14.31 -6.24
N LYS A 2 28.56 -13.79 -7.01
CA LYS A 2 28.74 -12.33 -7.20
C LYS A 2 27.59 -11.60 -7.94
N ARG A 3 26.87 -12.29 -8.86
CA ARG A 3 25.75 -11.70 -9.63
C ARG A 3 24.47 -11.48 -8.80
N PHE A 4 24.22 -12.32 -7.79
CA PHE A 4 23.03 -12.23 -6.92
C PHE A 4 23.06 -11.02 -5.99
N LYS A 5 24.24 -10.62 -5.52
CA LYS A 5 24.40 -9.43 -4.66
C LYS A 5 23.97 -8.14 -5.37
N TRP A 6 24.32 -8.00 -6.66
CA TRP A 6 23.90 -6.85 -7.47
C TRP A 6 22.40 -6.83 -7.71
N ALA A 7 21.77 -8.00 -7.94
CA ALA A 7 20.32 -8.09 -8.10
C ALA A 7 19.56 -7.61 -6.85
N ILE A 8 20.04 -7.96 -5.66
CA ILE A 8 19.44 -7.52 -4.38
C ILE A 8 19.58 -6.00 -4.22
N VAL A 9 20.75 -5.44 -4.55
CA VAL A 9 20.95 -3.98 -4.47
C VAL A 9 20.04 -3.24 -5.44
N VAL A 10 19.89 -3.73 -6.68
CA VAL A 10 18.96 -3.14 -7.66
C VAL A 10 17.52 -3.22 -7.16
N ALA A 11 17.10 -4.35 -6.58
CA ALA A 11 15.75 -4.49 -6.02
C ALA A 11 15.47 -3.47 -4.90
N MET A 12 16.43 -3.28 -3.98
CA MET A 12 16.28 -2.31 -2.89
C MET A 12 16.17 -0.86 -3.42
N LEU A 13 16.94 -0.52 -4.46
CA LEU A 13 16.86 0.79 -5.11
C LEU A 13 15.52 1.00 -5.79
N THR A 14 14.97 -0.01 -6.48
CA THR A 14 13.66 0.09 -7.12
C THR A 14 12.55 0.27 -6.09
N THR A 15 12.59 -0.44 -4.96
CA THR A 15 11.60 -0.26 -3.89
C THR A 15 11.68 1.14 -3.28
N LEU A 16 12.90 1.66 -3.03
CA LEU A 16 13.08 3.01 -2.53
C LEU A 16 12.55 4.06 -3.52
N PHE A 17 12.85 3.89 -4.81
CA PHE A 17 12.36 4.77 -5.87
C PHE A 17 10.83 4.72 -5.96
N SER A 18 10.23 3.53 -5.90
CA SER A 18 8.77 3.34 -5.89
C SER A 18 8.12 4.07 -4.71
N VAL A 19 8.66 3.91 -3.50
CA VAL A 19 8.14 4.61 -2.30
C VAL A 19 8.24 6.14 -2.47
N ILE A 20 9.33 6.66 -3.03
CA ILE A 20 9.46 8.09 -3.32
C ILE A 20 8.40 8.56 -4.32
N LEU A 21 8.18 7.81 -5.41
CA LEU A 21 7.15 8.15 -6.40
C LEU A 21 5.74 8.13 -5.80
N ILE A 22 5.43 7.15 -4.95
CA ILE A 22 4.13 7.07 -4.27
C ILE A 22 3.93 8.28 -3.37
N LEU A 23 4.93 8.67 -2.58
CA LEU A 23 4.85 9.84 -1.71
C LEU A 23 4.69 11.15 -2.50
N VAL A 24 5.40 11.29 -3.61
CA VAL A 24 5.26 12.46 -4.50
C VAL A 24 3.87 12.48 -5.14
N GLY A 25 3.36 11.34 -5.62
CA GLY A 25 2.01 11.23 -6.17
C GLY A 25 0.94 11.65 -5.15
N MET A 26 1.00 11.12 -3.93
CA MET A 26 0.10 11.52 -2.84
C MET A 26 0.20 13.01 -2.51
N SER A 27 1.40 13.59 -2.54
CA SER A 27 1.59 15.02 -2.25
C SER A 27 1.02 15.93 -3.34
N LEU A 28 0.97 15.48 -4.60
CA LEU A 28 0.34 16.22 -5.69
C LEU A 28 -1.19 16.10 -5.64
N ASP A 29 -1.70 14.94 -5.23
CA ASP A 29 -3.15 14.72 -5.08
C ASP A 29 -3.73 15.33 -3.79
N TYR A 30 -2.87 15.71 -2.84
CA TYR A 30 -3.24 16.27 -1.54
C TYR A 30 -4.17 17.49 -1.67
N ASP A 31 -3.81 18.45 -2.53
CA ASP A 31 -4.56 19.70 -2.68
C ASP A 31 -5.94 19.49 -3.32
N ALA A 32 -6.12 18.44 -4.12
CA ALA A 32 -7.37 18.15 -4.81
C ALA A 32 -8.34 17.29 -3.98
N CYS A 33 -7.80 16.37 -3.17
CA CYS A 33 -8.60 15.30 -2.56
C CYS A 33 -8.90 15.52 -1.07
N GLN A 34 -8.11 16.36 -0.38
CA GLN A 34 -8.33 16.63 1.04
C GLN A 34 -9.71 17.27 1.31
N SER A 35 -10.24 18.11 0.40
CA SER A 35 -11.51 18.83 0.63
C SER A 35 -12.75 17.94 0.63
N VAL A 36 -12.64 16.73 0.08
CA VAL A 36 -13.73 15.75 -0.08
C VAL A 36 -13.50 14.49 0.76
N ALA A 37 -12.33 14.36 1.39
CA ALA A 37 -11.99 13.27 2.29
C ALA A 37 -12.95 13.27 3.50
N SER A 38 -13.89 12.32 3.48
CA SER A 38 -14.78 12.04 4.61
C SER A 38 -14.13 11.01 5.52
N THR A 39 -14.01 11.30 6.82
CA THR A 39 -13.54 10.33 7.82
C THR A 39 -14.74 9.56 8.39
N PRO A 40 -14.87 8.24 8.17
CA PRO A 40 -15.99 7.47 8.70
C PRO A 40 -15.93 7.43 10.24
N PRO A 41 -17.09 7.29 10.90
CA PRO A 41 -17.13 7.11 12.35
C PRO A 41 -16.43 5.81 12.75
N PHE A 42 -15.85 5.80 13.96
CA PHE A 42 -15.13 4.66 14.48
C PHE A 42 -16.06 3.44 14.66
N GLN A 43 -15.84 2.39 13.87
CA GLN A 43 -16.60 1.14 13.94
C GLN A 43 -15.71 -0.02 14.39
N PHE A 44 -16.23 -0.83 15.32
CA PHE A 44 -15.49 -1.98 15.88
C PHE A 44 -15.22 -3.08 14.83
N SER A 45 -16.11 -3.23 13.84
CA SER A 45 -15.91 -4.19 12.74
C SER A 45 -14.65 -3.87 11.92
N ASN A 46 -14.45 -2.59 11.59
CA ASN A 46 -13.30 -2.12 10.81
C ASN A 46 -11.98 -2.26 11.59
N LEU A 47 -12.02 -2.13 12.93
CA LEU A 47 -10.87 -2.42 13.77
C LEU A 47 -10.46 -3.89 13.71
N ILE A 48 -11.42 -4.81 13.81
CA ILE A 48 -11.12 -6.24 13.76
C ILE A 48 -10.56 -6.61 12.38
N LEU A 49 -11.13 -6.05 11.31
CA LEU A 49 -10.67 -6.31 9.94
C LEU A 49 -9.24 -5.80 9.71
N SER A 50 -8.94 -4.57 10.13
CA SER A 50 -7.59 -4.00 10.03
C SER A 50 -6.58 -4.74 10.90
N LEU A 51 -6.96 -5.13 12.13
CA LEU A 51 -6.13 -5.94 13.01
C LEU A 51 -5.87 -7.33 12.41
N GLY A 52 -6.88 -7.96 11.80
CA GLY A 52 -6.72 -9.25 11.11
C GLY A 52 -5.74 -9.18 9.94
N THR A 53 -5.83 -8.12 9.14
CA THR A 53 -4.91 -7.86 8.03
C THR A 53 -3.48 -7.62 8.53
N PHE A 54 -3.33 -6.85 9.60
CA PHE A 54 -2.05 -6.65 10.27
C PHE A 54 -1.48 -7.98 10.75
N MET A 55 -2.22 -8.76 11.54
CA MET A 55 -1.75 -10.06 12.05
C MET A 55 -1.38 -11.05 10.95
N PHE A 56 -2.13 -11.06 9.84
CA PHE A 56 -1.81 -11.90 8.67
C PHE A 56 -0.45 -11.54 8.07
N GLY A 57 -0.13 -10.25 7.93
CA GLY A 57 1.16 -9.78 7.41
C GLY A 57 2.36 -10.12 8.29
N PHE A 58 2.18 -10.23 9.61
CA PHE A 58 3.24 -10.64 10.55
C PHE A 58 3.39 -12.16 10.69
N GLY A 59 2.58 -12.95 9.99
CA GLY A 59 2.62 -14.42 9.98
C GLY A 59 3.82 -15.02 9.24
N GLY A 60 5.06 -14.73 9.67
CA GLY A 60 6.30 -15.17 9.04
C GLY A 60 7.18 -16.12 9.88
N HIS A 61 6.71 -16.52 11.07
CA HIS A 61 7.56 -17.22 12.06
C HIS A 61 8.11 -18.57 11.60
N ALA A 62 7.43 -19.26 10.69
CA ALA A 62 7.88 -20.56 10.16
C ALA A 62 9.20 -20.47 9.37
N VAL A 63 9.53 -19.29 8.82
CA VAL A 63 10.74 -19.06 8.03
C VAL A 63 11.94 -18.71 8.92
N PHE A 64 11.70 -18.32 10.17
CA PHE A 64 12.74 -17.83 11.08
C PHE A 64 13.82 -18.87 11.40
N PRO A 65 13.51 -20.15 11.67
CA PRO A 65 14.53 -21.17 11.94
C PRO A 65 15.47 -21.39 10.75
N THR A 66 14.93 -21.37 9.53
CA THR A 66 15.73 -21.52 8.31
C THR A 66 16.66 -20.34 8.10
N ILE A 67 16.18 -19.11 8.30
CA ILE A 67 17.02 -17.90 8.22
C ILE A 67 18.11 -17.93 9.29
N GLN A 68 17.76 -18.30 10.53
CA GLN A 68 18.73 -18.39 11.62
C GLN A 68 19.82 -19.42 11.32
N HIS A 69 19.48 -20.55 10.69
CA HIS A 69 20.45 -21.57 10.28
C HIS A 69 21.35 -21.11 9.12
N ASP A 70 20.84 -20.28 8.20
CA ASP A 70 21.59 -19.73 7.08
C ASP A 70 22.49 -18.53 7.47
N MET A 71 22.30 -17.97 8.67
CA MET A 71 23.14 -16.88 9.17
C MET A 71 24.52 -17.37 9.61
N LYS A 72 25.55 -16.64 9.17
CA LYS A 72 26.95 -16.88 9.59
C LYS A 72 27.14 -16.89 11.12
N ASN A 73 26.37 -16.06 11.84
CA ASN A 73 26.35 -15.99 13.30
C ASN A 73 24.89 -16.02 13.80
N PRO A 74 24.35 -17.19 14.22
CA PRO A 74 22.94 -17.34 14.58
C PRO A 74 22.52 -16.53 15.81
N GLY A 75 23.47 -16.18 16.70
CA GLY A 75 23.20 -15.33 17.87
C GLY A 75 22.78 -13.88 17.57
N HIS A 76 22.94 -13.42 16.32
CA HIS A 76 22.54 -12.07 15.90
C HIS A 76 21.21 -12.03 15.14
N PHE A 77 20.52 -13.17 15.02
CA PHE A 77 19.26 -13.26 14.27
C PHE A 77 18.20 -12.29 14.79
N THR A 78 18.01 -12.23 16.11
CA THR A 78 17.00 -11.36 16.74
C THR A 78 17.24 -9.88 16.43
N TYR A 79 18.50 -9.42 16.45
CA TYR A 79 18.83 -8.03 16.10
C TYR A 79 18.50 -7.71 14.65
N SER A 80 18.83 -8.63 13.73
CA SER A 80 18.53 -8.47 12.31
C SER A 80 17.02 -8.47 12.04
N ALA A 81 16.27 -9.33 12.73
CA ALA A 81 14.81 -9.42 12.59
C ALA A 81 14.13 -8.15 13.12
N ILE A 82 14.49 -7.68 14.32
CA ILE A 82 13.95 -6.44 14.89
C ILE A 82 14.24 -5.25 13.97
N LEU A 83 15.47 -5.12 13.48
CA LEU A 83 15.84 -4.05 12.56
C LEU A 83 14.99 -4.08 11.27
N ALA A 84 14.80 -5.26 10.68
CA ALA A 84 13.98 -5.42 9.48
C ALA A 84 12.52 -5.02 9.71
N PHE A 85 11.89 -5.48 10.80
CA PHE A 85 10.54 -5.07 11.16
C PHE A 85 10.45 -3.55 11.41
N CYS A 86 11.39 -2.98 12.16
CA CYS A 86 11.43 -1.54 12.40
C CYS A 86 11.53 -0.72 11.10
N ILE A 87 12.40 -1.12 10.16
CA ILE A 87 12.55 -0.42 8.87
C ILE A 87 11.24 -0.50 8.07
N VAL A 88 10.65 -1.69 7.95
CA VAL A 88 9.39 -1.87 7.20
C VAL A 88 8.27 -1.05 7.83
N THR A 89 8.09 -1.10 9.15
CA THR A 89 7.09 -0.29 9.86
C THR A 89 7.34 1.21 9.65
N ALA A 90 8.58 1.66 9.74
CA ALA A 90 8.93 3.07 9.52
C ALA A 90 8.68 3.53 8.07
N MET A 91 8.75 2.63 7.09
CA MET A 91 8.42 2.93 5.68
C MET A 91 6.90 2.96 5.45
N TYR A 92 6.16 2.00 6.00
CA TYR A 92 4.71 1.91 5.80
C TYR A 92 3.91 2.95 6.60
N ALA A 93 4.38 3.36 7.78
CA ALA A 93 3.70 4.34 8.63
C ALA A 93 3.41 5.69 7.93
N PRO A 94 4.40 6.39 7.33
CA PRO A 94 4.14 7.66 6.64
C PRO A 94 3.26 7.49 5.42
N ILE A 95 3.42 6.39 4.66
CA ILE A 95 2.58 6.09 3.47
C ILE A 95 1.12 5.91 3.89
N SER A 96 0.87 5.14 4.94
CA SER A 96 -0.49 4.91 5.45
C SER A 96 -1.10 6.19 6.02
N MET A 97 -0.31 7.01 6.71
CA MET A 97 -0.79 8.26 7.29
C MET A 97 -1.15 9.28 6.20
N LEU A 98 -0.27 9.48 5.23
CA LEU A 98 -0.52 10.39 4.11
C LEU A 98 -1.65 9.89 3.21
N GLY A 99 -1.70 8.59 2.93
CA GLY A 99 -2.81 7.99 2.18
C GLY A 99 -4.16 8.24 2.86
N TYR A 100 -4.24 8.00 4.17
CA TYR A 100 -5.48 8.23 4.92
C TYR A 100 -5.88 9.71 4.95
N VAL A 101 -4.93 10.63 5.13
CA VAL A 101 -5.23 12.07 5.12
C VAL A 101 -5.66 12.56 3.72
N THR A 102 -5.08 12.00 2.66
CA THR A 102 -5.32 12.45 1.28
C THR A 102 -6.63 11.89 0.71
N TYR A 103 -6.92 10.61 0.93
CA TYR A 103 -8.06 9.93 0.29
C TYR A 103 -9.21 9.57 1.25
N GLY A 104 -8.98 9.53 2.57
CA GLY A 104 -10.01 9.19 3.56
C GLY A 104 -10.71 7.85 3.27
N ASP A 105 -12.04 7.86 3.21
CA ASP A 105 -12.90 6.70 2.91
C ASP A 105 -12.79 6.21 1.46
N SER A 106 -12.24 7.01 0.54
CA SER A 106 -12.08 6.67 -0.87
C SER A 106 -10.80 5.88 -1.15
N LEU A 107 -10.04 5.46 -0.14
CA LEU A 107 -8.79 4.73 -0.31
C LEU A 107 -9.08 3.26 -0.69
N GLU A 108 -8.63 2.84 -1.88
CA GLU A 108 -8.82 1.46 -2.35
C GLU A 108 -7.87 0.47 -1.64
N GLU A 109 -8.20 -0.83 -1.65
CA GLU A 109 -7.38 -1.89 -1.03
C GLU A 109 -5.93 -1.92 -1.54
N SER A 110 -5.66 -1.36 -2.73
CA SER A 110 -4.33 -1.16 -3.28
C SER A 110 -4.05 0.30 -3.62
N ILE A 111 -3.05 0.87 -2.95
CA ILE A 111 -2.58 2.26 -3.17
C ILE A 111 -2.13 2.49 -4.62
N ILE A 112 -1.56 1.46 -5.27
CA ILE A 112 -1.07 1.56 -6.64
C ILE A 112 -2.24 1.69 -7.62
N ASN A 113 -3.40 1.10 -7.31
CA ASN A 113 -4.60 1.22 -8.13
C ASN A 113 -5.29 2.58 -7.95
N SER A 114 -5.03 3.27 -6.82
CA SER A 114 -5.44 4.66 -6.61
C SER A 114 -4.60 5.66 -7.42
N ILE A 115 -3.39 5.28 -7.85
CA ILE A 115 -2.49 6.13 -8.63
C ILE A 115 -2.79 5.93 -10.13
N GLN A 116 -3.40 6.92 -10.77
CA GLN A 116 -3.81 6.86 -12.18
C GLN A 116 -2.58 6.68 -13.12
N VAL A 117 -2.41 5.47 -13.67
CA VAL A 117 -1.56 5.25 -14.86
C VAL A 117 -2.37 5.48 -16.13
N SER A 118 -2.35 6.72 -16.61
CA SER A 118 -3.14 7.23 -17.76
C SER A 118 -3.02 6.45 -19.07
N LEU A 119 -1.98 5.63 -19.24
CA LEU A 119 -1.70 4.90 -20.49
C LEU A 119 -2.46 3.58 -20.67
N ILE A 120 -3.01 2.99 -19.61
CA ILE A 120 -3.70 1.68 -19.69
C ILE A 120 -5.22 1.86 -19.77
N THR A 121 -5.73 2.96 -19.22
CA THR A 121 -7.16 3.27 -19.15
C THR A 121 -7.77 3.47 -20.54
N SER A 122 -7.05 4.03 -21.52
CA SER A 122 -7.60 4.32 -22.85
C SER A 122 -7.79 3.10 -23.76
N LEU A 123 -7.04 2.01 -23.56
CA LEU A 123 -7.11 0.82 -24.44
C LEU A 123 -8.11 -0.25 -23.96
N ASN A 124 -8.41 -0.30 -22.66
CA ASN A 124 -9.39 -1.24 -22.09
C ASN A 124 -10.84 -0.70 -22.08
N VAL A 125 -11.04 0.60 -22.33
CA VAL A 125 -12.35 1.26 -22.25
C VAL A 125 -13.27 0.90 -23.43
N GLU A 126 -12.74 0.55 -24.61
CA GLU A 126 -13.60 0.21 -25.77
C GLU A 126 -14.20 -1.22 -25.70
N ASN A 127 -13.56 -2.17 -25.00
CA ASN A 127 -13.99 -3.58 -24.98
C ASN A 127 -14.75 -4.00 -23.70
N LEU A 128 -14.92 -3.12 -22.71
CA LEU A 128 -15.53 -3.44 -21.40
C LEU A 128 -16.74 -2.54 -21.06
N SER A 129 -17.26 -1.82 -22.06
CA SER A 129 -18.23 -0.72 -21.96
C SER A 129 -19.65 -1.08 -21.48
N GLU A 130 -20.00 -2.34 -21.20
CA GLU A 130 -21.35 -2.65 -20.68
C GLU A 130 -21.38 -3.20 -19.25
N HIS A 131 -20.33 -3.85 -18.74
CA HIS A 131 -20.43 -4.55 -17.44
C HIS A 131 -19.63 -3.97 -16.28
N ARG A 132 -18.67 -3.05 -16.51
CA ARG A 132 -17.88 -2.42 -15.43
C ARG A 132 -17.98 -0.89 -15.34
N MET A 133 -18.89 -0.30 -16.10
CA MET A 133 -19.24 1.14 -16.10
C MET A 133 -20.04 1.55 -14.85
N GLN A 134 -19.50 1.24 -13.66
CA GLN A 134 -19.91 1.84 -12.38
C GLN A 134 -18.69 2.04 -11.47
N LYS A 135 -17.65 1.20 -11.59
CA LYS A 135 -16.46 1.31 -10.74
C LYS A 135 -15.40 2.30 -11.24
N VAL A 136 -15.42 2.65 -12.53
CA VAL A 136 -14.32 3.40 -13.16
C VAL A 136 -14.53 4.92 -13.09
N GLU A 137 -15.76 5.40 -12.98
CA GLU A 137 -16.09 6.84 -12.99
C GLU A 137 -16.17 7.51 -11.60
N LEU A 138 -16.02 6.77 -10.49
CA LEU A 138 -16.28 7.30 -9.14
C LEU A 138 -15.04 7.48 -8.25
N GLN A 139 -13.84 7.18 -8.74
CA GLN A 139 -12.61 7.21 -7.91
C GLN A 139 -11.69 8.41 -8.23
N GLU A 140 -12.24 9.45 -8.84
CA GLU A 140 -11.65 10.80 -8.83
C GLU A 140 -12.28 11.55 -7.66
N CYS A 141 -11.74 11.37 -6.45
CA CYS A 141 -12.07 12.14 -5.24
C CYS A 141 -13.55 12.57 -5.16
N ALA A 142 -14.46 11.62 -5.42
CA ALA A 142 -15.87 11.92 -5.62
C ALA A 142 -16.60 11.90 -4.26
N PRO A 143 -17.50 12.87 -4.01
CA PRO A 143 -18.15 13.03 -2.72
C PRO A 143 -19.00 11.79 -2.34
N SER A 144 -18.93 11.42 -1.07
CA SER A 144 -19.61 10.30 -0.40
C SER A 144 -21.15 10.29 -0.50
N SER A 145 -21.76 11.29 -1.13
CA SER A 145 -23.22 11.39 -1.32
C SER A 145 -23.81 10.51 -2.42
N LEU A 146 -23.00 9.80 -3.23
CA LEU A 146 -23.50 8.93 -4.30
C LEU A 146 -23.39 7.41 -4.02
N VAL A 147 -22.82 7.01 -2.88
CA VAL A 147 -22.74 5.58 -2.47
C VAL A 147 -23.97 5.14 -1.67
N ASN A 148 -24.73 6.07 -1.08
CA ASN A 148 -25.92 5.77 -0.27
C ASN A 148 -27.23 5.76 -1.09
N GLU A 149 -27.18 5.43 -2.37
CA GLU A 149 -28.35 5.21 -3.23
C GLU A 149 -28.16 3.96 -4.11
N ARG A 150 -27.59 2.87 -3.55
CA ARG A 150 -27.75 1.53 -4.14
C ARG A 150 -27.75 0.41 -3.12
#